data_AF-A0AA88YW10-F1
#
_entry.id   AF-A0AA88YW10-F1
#
_cell.length_a   1.000
_cell.length_b   1.000
_cell.length_c   1.000
_cell.angle_alpha   90.00
_cell.angle_beta   90.00
_cell.angle_gamma   90.00
#
_symmetry.space_group_name_H-M   'P 1'
#
loop_
_entity.id
_entity.type
_entity.pdbx_description
1 polymer ?
#
loop_
_entity_poly.entity_id
_entity_poly.type
_entity_poly.pdbx_seq_one_letter_code
_entity_poly.pdbx_strand_id
1 'polypeptide(L)'
;MSDDDLCDTKRFGLAVSDQDLQTLIESKENANTKSNTKWAVNVFEKWRETRGDVPELHTMDSKSMDYYLQRFIVEARKKDGSLFPPESLYLIACGLLRYLRSNEMFEKNFLDEKNTDFVKFRKVMDAQMKTLLDQGLGCTVKQADPITLEDEETLGKNVFGMDNGDQLQRTIFFMRPNYSDYEAVMDTMT
;
A
#
# COMPACT_ATOMS: atom_id res chain seq x y z
N MET A 1 9.89 -0.72 61.10
CA MET A 1 10.28 -0.22 59.78
C MET A 1 10.11 -1.40 58.86
N SER A 2 8.99 -1.45 58.13
CA SER A 2 8.51 -2.67 57.47
C SER A 2 9.23 -2.91 56.14
N ASP A 3 9.60 -4.16 55.87
CA ASP A 3 10.35 -4.63 54.69
C ASP A 3 9.52 -4.69 53.38
N ASP A 4 8.28 -4.19 53.36
CA ASP A 4 7.35 -4.32 52.22
C ASP A 4 7.53 -3.26 51.11
N ASP A 5 8.27 -2.17 51.34
CA ASP A 5 8.40 -1.05 50.37
C ASP A 5 9.50 -1.24 49.31
N LEU A 6 10.29 -2.32 49.37
CA LEU A 6 11.40 -2.59 48.44
C LEU A 6 10.98 -3.38 47.18
N CYS A 7 9.70 -3.74 47.04
CA CYS A 7 9.22 -4.61 45.96
C CYS A 7 8.86 -3.87 44.66
N ASP A 8 8.38 -2.62 44.74
CA ASP A 8 7.80 -1.93 43.57
C ASP A 8 8.84 -1.24 42.67
N THR A 9 10.06 -1.00 43.14
CA THR A 9 11.12 -0.33 42.37
C THR A 9 11.82 -1.23 41.34
N LYS A 10 11.61 -2.56 41.41
CA LYS A 10 12.03 -3.52 40.38
C LYS A 10 10.94 -3.84 39.36
N ARG A 11 9.68 -3.48 39.65
CA ARG A 11 8.54 -3.76 38.77
C ARG A 11 8.58 -2.88 37.51
N PHE A 12 9.07 -1.66 37.64
CA PHE A 12 9.13 -0.68 36.55
C PHE A 12 10.57 -0.29 36.24
N GLY A 13 10.86 -0.05 34.95
CA GLY A 13 12.16 0.47 34.52
C GLY A 13 12.37 1.94 34.92
N LEU A 14 13.52 2.50 34.55
CA LEU A 14 13.80 3.93 34.73
C LEU A 14 12.71 4.78 34.07
N ALA A 15 12.42 5.94 34.66
CA ALA A 15 11.48 6.90 34.11
C ALA A 15 11.88 7.22 32.67
N VAL A 16 11.01 6.84 31.74
CA VAL A 16 11.25 6.98 30.30
C VAL A 16 11.09 8.45 29.95
N SER A 17 12.08 9.04 29.26
CA SER A 17 11.97 10.41 28.79
C SER A 17 11.08 10.49 27.54
N ASP A 18 10.51 11.67 27.27
CA ASP A 18 9.75 11.89 26.04
C ASP A 18 10.59 11.63 24.77
N GLN A 19 11.91 11.85 24.86
CA GLN A 19 12.87 11.54 23.80
C GLN A 19 13.02 10.02 23.57
N ASP A 20 13.02 9.21 24.63
CA ASP A 20 13.07 7.76 24.52
C ASP A 20 11.77 7.20 23.94
N LEU A 21 10.62 7.77 24.32
CA LEU A 21 9.31 7.44 23.73
C LEU A 21 9.29 7.78 22.23
N GLN A 22 9.75 8.97 21.85
CA GLN A 22 9.80 9.40 20.46
C GLN A 22 10.75 8.52 19.64
N THR A 23 11.94 8.20 20.18
CA THR A 23 12.91 7.30 19.54
C THR A 23 12.33 5.90 19.35
N LEU A 24 11.58 5.40 20.33
CA LEU A 24 10.90 4.11 20.23
C LEU A 24 9.86 4.12 19.11
N ILE A 25 9.03 5.17 19.01
CA ILE A 25 8.04 5.34 17.95
C ILE A 25 8.74 5.38 16.59
N GLU A 26 9.77 6.20 16.45
CA GLU A 26 10.52 6.38 15.20
C GLU A 26 11.27 5.12 14.76
N SER A 27 11.72 4.29 15.71
CA SER A 27 12.41 3.01 15.45
C SER A 27 11.47 1.94 14.89
N LYS A 28 10.17 2.04 15.18
CA LYS A 28 9.14 1.09 14.72
C LYS A 28 8.53 1.48 13.37
N GLU A 29 8.69 2.73 12.95
CA GLU A 29 8.28 3.14 11.62
C GLU A 29 9.17 2.54 10.53
N ASN A 30 8.55 1.81 9.60
CA ASN A 30 9.26 1.22 8.48
C ASN A 30 9.91 2.31 7.59
N ALA A 31 11.18 2.13 7.21
CA ALA A 31 11.91 3.05 6.33
C ALA A 31 11.17 3.34 5.00
N ASN A 32 10.46 2.34 4.46
CA ASN A 32 9.62 2.50 3.27
C ASN A 32 8.45 3.44 3.51
N THR A 33 7.89 3.42 4.72
CA THR A 33 6.77 4.27 5.14
C THR A 33 7.20 5.73 5.26
N LYS A 34 8.36 6.00 5.86
CA LYS A 34 8.97 7.35 5.91
C LYS A 34 9.26 7.87 4.51
N SER A 35 9.84 7.03 3.65
CA SER A 35 10.14 7.36 2.26
C SER A 35 8.88 7.69 1.46
N ASN A 36 7.81 6.92 1.62
CA ASN A 36 6.51 7.20 0.98
C ASN A 36 5.89 8.51 1.47
N THR A 37 5.91 8.78 2.79
CA THR A 37 5.42 10.06 3.34
C THR A 37 6.17 11.24 2.73
N LYS A 38 7.51 11.18 2.73
CA LYS A 38 8.36 12.24 2.14
C LYS A 38 8.09 12.41 0.64
N TRP A 39 7.93 11.31 -0.09
CA TRP A 39 7.61 11.34 -1.50
C TRP A 39 6.24 12.00 -1.76
N ALA A 40 5.20 11.60 -1.02
CA ALA A 40 3.86 12.17 -1.15
C ALA A 40 3.83 13.69 -0.88
N VAL A 41 4.49 14.13 0.21
CA VAL A 41 4.60 15.56 0.55
C VAL A 41 5.33 16.32 -0.54
N ASN A 42 6.44 15.79 -1.06
CA ASN A 42 7.20 16.44 -2.13
C ASN A 42 6.40 16.54 -3.45
N VAL A 43 5.54 15.57 -3.75
CA VAL A 43 4.65 15.66 -4.92
C VAL A 43 3.61 16.77 -4.71
N PHE A 44 3.06 16.90 -3.50
CA PHE A 44 2.11 17.97 -3.17
C PHE A 44 2.77 19.35 -3.20
N GLU A 45 3.95 19.53 -2.59
CA GLU A 45 4.66 20.81 -2.59
C GLU A 45 5.00 21.28 -4.01
N LYS A 46 5.46 20.39 -4.89
CA LYS A 46 5.72 20.75 -6.30
C LYS A 46 4.47 21.16 -7.06
N TRP A 47 3.36 20.48 -6.81
CA TRP A 47 2.08 20.87 -7.38
C TRP A 47 1.65 22.25 -6.87
N ARG A 48 1.81 22.51 -5.56
CA ARG A 48 1.59 23.81 -4.92
C ARG A 48 2.46 24.90 -5.52
N GLU A 49 3.76 24.68 -5.68
CA GLU A 49 4.70 25.62 -6.33
C GLU A 49 4.25 25.99 -7.75
N THR A 50 3.73 25.01 -8.50
CA THR A 50 3.20 25.23 -9.86
C THR A 50 1.95 26.11 -9.87
N ARG A 51 1.20 26.16 -8.76
CA ARG A 51 -0.05 26.93 -8.63
C ARG A 51 0.14 28.27 -7.91
N GLY A 52 1.20 28.44 -7.12
CA GLY A 52 1.60 29.69 -6.46
C GLY A 52 0.69 30.19 -5.33
N ASP A 53 -0.60 29.87 -5.35
CA ASP A 53 -1.64 30.37 -4.43
C ASP A 53 -2.34 29.24 -3.64
N VAL A 54 -1.59 28.17 -3.36
CA VAL A 54 -2.07 27.09 -2.49
C VAL A 54 -1.41 27.29 -1.11
N PRO A 55 -2.16 27.31 0.00
CA PRO A 55 -1.55 27.33 1.33
C PRO A 55 -0.88 26.00 1.70
N GLU A 56 -0.13 25.98 2.80
CA GLU A 56 0.54 24.76 3.27
C GLU A 56 -0.46 23.78 3.87
N LEU A 57 -0.28 22.48 3.61
CA LEU A 57 -1.28 21.47 3.96
C LEU A 57 -1.67 21.49 5.45
N HIS A 58 -0.73 21.75 6.35
CA HIS A 58 -1.01 21.78 7.79
C HIS A 58 -1.71 23.06 8.25
N THR A 59 -1.57 24.19 7.54
CA THR A 59 -2.17 25.48 7.92
C THR A 59 -3.60 25.67 7.39
N MET A 60 -4.02 24.88 6.40
CA MET A 60 -5.32 25.01 5.73
C MET A 60 -6.51 24.56 6.59
N ASP A 61 -7.65 25.23 6.45
CA ASP A 61 -8.91 24.76 7.02
C ASP A 61 -9.45 23.52 6.27
N SER A 62 -10.36 22.76 6.90
CA SER A 62 -10.89 21.52 6.34
C SER A 62 -11.57 21.70 4.98
N LYS A 63 -12.29 22.82 4.76
CA LYS A 63 -13.01 23.07 3.50
C LYS A 63 -12.05 23.44 2.38
N SER A 64 -11.07 24.29 2.66
CA SER A 64 -10.00 24.58 1.71
C SER A 64 -9.21 23.32 1.39
N MET A 65 -8.88 22.52 2.39
CA MET A 65 -8.17 21.25 2.19
C MET A 65 -8.95 20.30 1.26
N ASP A 66 -10.25 20.07 1.50
CA ASP A 66 -11.11 19.30 0.58
C ASP A 66 -11.07 19.90 -0.85
N TYR A 67 -11.14 21.22 -0.96
CA TYR A 67 -11.13 21.94 -2.24
C TYR A 67 -9.83 21.81 -3.05
N TYR A 68 -8.67 21.85 -2.40
CA TYR A 68 -7.38 21.73 -3.09
C TYR A 68 -6.98 20.27 -3.30
N LEU A 69 -7.28 19.37 -2.36
CA LEU A 69 -6.95 17.95 -2.50
C LEU A 69 -7.70 17.28 -3.66
N GLN A 70 -8.96 17.63 -3.90
CA GLN A 70 -9.72 17.11 -5.04
C GLN A 70 -9.09 17.53 -6.39
N ARG A 71 -8.51 18.74 -6.49
CA ARG A 71 -7.79 19.19 -7.69
C ARG A 71 -6.45 18.48 -7.82
N PHE A 72 -5.73 18.41 -6.71
CA PHE A 72 -4.44 17.74 -6.65
C PHE A 72 -4.52 16.30 -7.18
N ILE A 73 -5.50 15.50 -6.74
CA ILE A 73 -5.63 14.10 -7.17
C ILE A 73 -5.91 13.95 -8.67
N VAL A 74 -6.66 14.87 -9.27
CA VAL A 74 -6.96 14.85 -10.71
C VAL A 74 -5.78 15.34 -11.54
N GLU A 75 -5.02 16.30 -11.02
CA GLU A 75 -3.88 16.92 -11.70
C GLU A 75 -2.56 16.19 -11.47
N ALA A 76 -2.47 15.35 -10.45
CA ALA A 76 -1.26 14.63 -10.08
C ALA A 76 -0.78 13.73 -11.21
N ARG A 77 0.46 13.98 -11.67
CA ARG A 77 1.14 13.22 -12.72
C ARG A 77 2.56 12.87 -12.30
N LYS A 78 3.08 11.80 -12.90
CA LYS A 78 4.49 11.44 -12.78
C LYS A 78 5.37 12.48 -13.48
N LYS A 79 6.67 12.43 -13.23
CA LYS A 79 7.67 13.33 -13.86
C LYS A 79 7.71 13.21 -15.38
N ASP A 80 7.33 12.05 -15.93
CA ASP A 80 7.23 11.79 -17.36
C ASP A 80 5.94 12.33 -17.99
N GLY A 81 5.03 12.92 -17.19
CA GLY A 81 3.72 13.40 -17.62
C GLY A 81 2.62 12.31 -17.65
N SER A 82 2.97 11.05 -17.41
CA SER A 82 2.00 9.96 -17.33
C SER A 82 1.14 10.06 -16.07
N LEU A 83 -0.06 9.49 -16.14
CA LEU A 83 -0.97 9.40 -15.00
C LEU A 83 -0.41 8.42 -13.96
N PHE A 84 -0.65 8.73 -12.68
CA PHE A 84 -0.38 7.77 -11.62
C PHE A 84 -1.37 6.60 -11.69
N PRO A 85 -0.92 5.36 -11.43
CA PRO A 85 -1.84 4.25 -11.17
C PRO A 85 -2.73 4.52 -9.94
N PRO A 86 -3.93 3.90 -9.87
CA PRO A 86 -4.84 4.02 -8.73
C PRO A 86 -4.15 3.74 -7.38
N GLU A 87 -3.35 2.68 -7.30
CA GLU A 87 -2.59 2.33 -6.10
C GLU A 87 -1.62 3.43 -5.67
N SER A 88 -0.91 4.03 -6.64
CA SER A 88 0.02 5.13 -6.34
C SER A 88 -0.70 6.37 -5.84
N LEU A 89 -1.88 6.71 -6.40
CA LEU A 89 -2.69 7.82 -5.89
C LEU A 89 -3.15 7.58 -4.45
N TYR A 90 -3.56 6.35 -4.13
CA TYR A 90 -3.93 5.98 -2.77
C TYR A 90 -2.74 6.08 -1.80
N LEU A 91 -1.54 5.65 -2.22
CA LEU A 91 -0.33 5.76 -1.43
C LEU A 91 0.10 7.22 -1.19
N ILE A 92 -0.12 8.11 -2.16
CA ILE A 92 0.09 9.55 -1.98
C ILE A 92 -0.87 10.08 -0.91
N ALA A 93 -2.17 9.79 -1.03
CA ALA A 93 -3.16 10.23 -0.06
C ALA A 93 -2.86 9.73 1.36
N CYS A 94 -2.51 8.44 1.50
CA CYS A 94 -2.06 7.88 2.77
C CYS A 94 -0.80 8.57 3.32
N GLY A 95 0.15 8.90 2.45
CA GLY A 95 1.37 9.63 2.82
C GLY A 95 1.07 11.03 3.35
N LEU A 96 0.19 11.78 2.69
CA LEU A 96 -0.24 13.11 3.12
C LEU A 96 -0.99 13.06 4.46
N LEU A 97 -1.87 12.07 4.65
CA LEU A 97 -2.57 11.89 5.92
C LEU A 97 -1.59 11.56 7.06
N ARG A 98 -0.57 10.74 6.80
CA ARG A 98 0.47 10.45 7.79
C ARG A 98 1.24 11.71 8.16
N TYR A 99 1.59 12.53 7.17
CA TYR A 99 2.22 13.83 7.41
C TYR A 99 1.35 14.75 8.28
N LEU A 100 0.03 14.81 8.05
CA LEU A 100 -0.87 15.59 8.91
C LEU A 100 -0.86 15.09 10.37
N ARG A 101 -0.87 13.77 10.58
CA ARG A 101 -0.79 13.18 11.93
C ARG A 101 0.53 13.49 12.63
N SER A 102 1.64 13.50 11.90
CA SER A 102 2.95 13.89 12.43
C SER A 102 3.02 15.36 12.83
N ASN A 103 2.15 16.22 12.30
CA ASN A 103 2.02 17.64 12.66
C ASN A 103 0.82 17.89 13.60
N GLU A 104 0.40 16.87 14.36
CA GLU A 104 -0.67 16.93 15.37
C GLU A 104 -2.08 17.29 14.83
N MET A 105 -2.27 17.25 13.51
CA MET A 105 -3.55 17.56 12.85
C MET A 105 -4.48 16.34 12.75
N PHE A 106 -4.78 15.72 13.88
CA PHE A 106 -5.57 14.47 13.93
C PHE A 106 -7.03 14.64 13.47
N GLU A 107 -7.60 15.82 13.65
CA GLU A 107 -8.99 16.12 13.28
C GLU A 107 -9.21 16.15 11.75
N LYS A 108 -8.14 16.41 10.99
CA LYS A 108 -8.19 16.57 9.52
C LYS A 108 -8.02 15.24 8.78
N ASN A 109 -8.62 14.17 9.29
CA ASN A 109 -8.55 12.86 8.67
C ASN A 109 -9.49 12.76 7.46
N PHE A 110 -8.99 13.14 6.29
CA PHE A 110 -9.77 13.19 5.06
C PHE A 110 -10.14 11.82 4.46
N LEU A 111 -9.47 10.74 4.88
CA LEU A 111 -9.82 9.37 4.47
C LEU A 111 -10.85 8.71 5.40
N ASP A 112 -11.16 9.29 6.55
CA ASP A 112 -12.15 8.73 7.46
C ASP A 112 -13.57 8.99 6.97
N GLU A 113 -14.32 7.93 6.69
CA GLU A 113 -15.71 7.98 6.24
C GLU A 113 -16.61 8.75 7.20
N LYS A 114 -16.29 8.75 8.51
CA LYS A 114 -17.06 9.47 9.53
C LYS A 114 -16.94 10.99 9.40
N ASN A 115 -15.84 11.47 8.84
CA ASN A 115 -15.64 12.90 8.66
C ASN A 115 -16.41 13.39 7.42
N THR A 116 -17.42 14.25 7.63
CA THR A 116 -18.28 14.77 6.56
C THR A 116 -17.63 15.87 5.73
N ASP A 117 -16.54 16.48 6.21
CA ASP A 117 -15.91 17.63 5.55
C ASP A 117 -15.22 17.24 4.23
N PHE A 118 -14.81 15.97 4.10
CA PHE A 118 -14.00 15.47 2.98
C PHE A 118 -14.77 14.53 2.04
N VAL A 119 -16.10 14.58 2.06
CA VAL A 119 -16.94 13.70 1.22
C VAL A 119 -16.71 13.95 -0.26
N LYS A 120 -16.46 15.19 -0.68
CA LYS A 120 -16.23 15.52 -2.10
C LYS A 120 -14.88 14.99 -2.56
N PHE A 121 -13.83 15.22 -1.79
CA PHE A 121 -12.51 14.66 -2.05
C PHE A 121 -12.56 13.14 -2.26
N ARG A 122 -13.20 12.39 -1.35
CA ARG A 122 -13.32 10.93 -1.47
C ARG A 122 -14.04 10.50 -2.74
N LYS A 123 -15.18 11.14 -3.06
CA LYS A 123 -15.92 10.87 -4.30
C LYS A 123 -15.08 11.13 -5.55
N VAL A 124 -14.32 12.24 -5.56
CA VAL A 124 -13.43 12.57 -6.69
C VAL A 124 -12.29 11.57 -6.80
N MET A 125 -11.70 11.17 -5.68
CA MET A 125 -10.66 10.14 -5.64
C MET A 125 -11.17 8.81 -6.19
N ASP A 126 -12.32 8.33 -5.72
CA ASP A 126 -12.94 7.09 -6.19
C ASP A 126 -13.25 7.15 -7.69
N ALA A 127 -13.80 8.28 -8.16
CA ALA A 127 -14.08 8.49 -9.57
C ALA A 127 -12.79 8.46 -10.40
N GLN A 128 -11.74 9.16 -9.95
CA GLN A 128 -10.45 9.18 -10.62
C GLN A 128 -9.81 7.79 -10.68
N MET A 129 -9.85 7.04 -9.57
CA MET A 129 -9.33 5.67 -9.53
C MET A 129 -10.08 4.75 -10.48
N LYS A 130 -11.42 4.84 -10.56
CA LYS A 130 -12.23 4.09 -11.52
C LYS A 130 -11.90 4.45 -12.96
N THR A 131 -11.81 5.74 -13.28
CA THR A 131 -11.43 6.20 -14.62
C THR A 131 -10.05 5.69 -15.03
N LEU A 132 -9.09 5.63 -14.11
CA LEU A 132 -7.76 5.08 -14.38
C LEU A 132 -7.79 3.57 -14.64
N LEU A 133 -8.60 2.82 -13.89
CA LEU A 133 -8.82 1.40 -14.14
C LEU A 133 -9.46 1.17 -15.51
N ASP A 134 -10.46 1.98 -15.89
CA ASP A 134 -11.11 1.92 -17.20
C ASP A 134 -10.13 2.24 -18.35
N GLN A 135 -9.12 3.08 -18.09
CA GLN A 135 -8.03 3.38 -19.02
C GLN A 135 -6.93 2.29 -19.06
N GLY A 136 -7.08 1.21 -18.28
CA GLY A 136 -6.13 0.10 -18.21
C GLY A 136 -4.90 0.36 -17.33
N LEU A 137 -4.83 1.52 -16.66
CA LEU A 137 -3.76 1.86 -15.71
C LEU A 137 -4.05 1.17 -14.37
N GLY A 138 -3.46 -0.01 -14.15
CA GLY A 138 -3.65 -0.80 -12.92
C GLY A 138 -4.06 -2.25 -13.17
N CYS A 139 -4.38 -2.62 -14.41
CA CYS A 139 -4.55 -4.01 -14.82
C CYS A 139 -3.19 -4.71 -15.02
N THR A 140 -2.28 -4.57 -14.06
CA THR A 140 -1.12 -5.47 -13.97
C THR A 140 -1.53 -6.61 -13.05
N VAL A 141 -2.44 -7.47 -13.51
CA VAL A 141 -2.49 -8.81 -12.95
C VAL A 141 -1.10 -9.37 -13.26
N LYS A 142 -0.28 -9.62 -12.24
CA LYS A 142 0.91 -10.46 -12.40
C LYS A 142 0.40 -11.86 -12.69
N GLN A 143 -0.20 -12.07 -13.86
CA GLN A 143 -0.39 -13.41 -14.37
C GLN A 143 1.00 -13.95 -14.59
N ALA A 144 1.26 -15.12 -14.01
CA ALA A 144 2.43 -15.88 -14.40
C ALA A 144 2.37 -16.07 -15.91
N ASP A 145 3.52 -15.94 -16.57
CA ASP A 145 3.61 -16.27 -17.98
C ASP A 145 3.10 -17.70 -18.17
N PRO A 146 2.31 -17.98 -19.22
CA PRO A 146 1.88 -19.34 -19.53
C PRO A 146 3.13 -20.22 -19.61
N ILE A 147 3.14 -21.35 -18.89
CA ILE A 147 4.24 -22.31 -18.94
C ILE A 147 4.41 -22.74 -20.40
N THR A 148 5.54 -22.40 -21.01
CA THR A 148 5.82 -22.78 -22.39
C THR A 148 6.36 -24.22 -22.44
N LEU A 149 6.31 -24.85 -23.61
CA LEU A 149 6.89 -26.19 -23.81
C LEU A 149 8.41 -26.21 -23.52
N GLU A 150 9.09 -25.07 -23.70
CA GLU A 150 10.52 -24.93 -23.39
C GLU A 150 10.78 -24.85 -21.88
N ASP A 151 9.88 -24.19 -21.13
CA ASP A 151 9.91 -24.19 -19.67
C ASP A 151 9.65 -25.60 -19.12
N GLU A 152 8.72 -26.34 -19.73
CA GLU A 152 8.43 -27.73 -19.38
C GLU A 152 9.63 -28.65 -19.65
N GLU A 153 10.33 -28.48 -20.78
CA GLU A 153 11.56 -29.23 -21.09
C GLU A 153 12.69 -28.89 -20.10
N THR A 154 12.81 -27.62 -19.69
CA THR A 154 13.80 -27.17 -18.71
C THR A 154 13.53 -27.74 -17.32
N LEU A 155 12.27 -27.76 -16.89
CA LEU A 155 11.84 -28.42 -15.66
C LEU A 155 12.06 -29.94 -15.73
N GLY A 156 11.80 -30.54 -16.88
CA GLY A 156 12.02 -31.97 -17.16
C GLY A 156 13.48 -32.44 -17.07
N LYS A 157 14.45 -31.54 -17.29
CA LYS A 157 15.88 -31.89 -17.29
C LYS A 157 16.53 -31.89 -15.89
N ASN A 158 16.07 -31.03 -14.98
CA ASN A 158 16.78 -30.78 -13.71
C ASN A 158 15.90 -30.84 -12.46
N VAL A 159 14.57 -30.71 -12.60
CA VAL A 159 13.63 -30.56 -11.47
C VAL A 159 12.71 -31.78 -11.35
N PHE A 160 12.27 -32.31 -12.49
CA PHE A 160 11.53 -33.56 -12.62
C PHE A 160 12.46 -34.69 -13.01
N GLY A 161 12.16 -35.90 -12.57
CA GLY A 161 13.05 -37.03 -12.76
C GLY A 161 12.71 -38.19 -11.84
N MET A 162 13.25 -39.36 -12.17
CA MET A 162 13.07 -40.59 -11.40
C MET A 162 14.31 -40.96 -10.57
N ASP A 163 15.36 -40.14 -10.63
CA ASP A 163 16.69 -40.46 -10.08
C ASP A 163 16.78 -40.21 -8.57
N ASN A 164 15.92 -39.36 -8.02
CA ASN A 164 15.87 -39.05 -6.59
C ASN A 164 14.41 -39.01 -6.09
N GLY A 165 14.15 -39.46 -4.86
CA GLY A 165 12.81 -39.48 -4.26
C GLY A 165 12.13 -38.11 -4.24
N ASP A 166 12.90 -37.03 -4.06
CA ASP A 166 12.38 -35.66 -4.10
C ASP A 166 11.97 -35.21 -5.51
N GLN A 167 12.72 -35.63 -6.53
CA GLN A 167 12.38 -35.34 -7.93
C GLN A 167 11.12 -36.11 -8.33
N LEU A 168 10.98 -37.35 -7.88
CA LEU A 168 9.80 -38.19 -8.13
C LEU A 168 8.55 -37.56 -7.51
N GLN A 169 8.63 -37.09 -6.26
CA GLN A 169 7.52 -36.40 -5.60
C GLN A 169 7.09 -35.13 -6.33
N ARG A 170 8.04 -34.30 -6.79
CA ARG A 170 7.75 -33.09 -7.58
C ARG A 170 7.12 -33.42 -8.93
N THR A 171 7.59 -34.47 -9.58
CA THR A 171 7.06 -34.95 -10.87
C THR A 171 5.62 -35.44 -10.71
N ILE A 172 5.34 -36.25 -9.68
CA ILE A 172 3.99 -36.75 -9.40
C ILE A 172 3.05 -35.61 -9.04
N PHE A 173 3.50 -34.63 -8.25
CA PHE A 173 2.68 -33.47 -7.90
C PHE A 173 2.33 -32.63 -9.13
N PHE A 174 3.29 -32.39 -10.04
CA PHE A 174 3.09 -31.62 -11.26
C PHE A 174 2.19 -32.35 -12.28
N MET A 175 2.40 -33.66 -12.45
CA MET A 175 1.62 -34.49 -13.39
C MET A 175 0.26 -34.91 -12.85
N ARG A 176 -0.05 -34.67 -11.57
CA ARG A 176 -1.37 -34.96 -11.02
C ARG A 176 -2.34 -33.91 -11.55
N PRO A 177 -3.27 -34.28 -12.42
CA PRO A 177 -4.16 -33.29 -12.99
C PRO A 177 -5.20 -32.88 -11.94
N ASN A 178 -5.58 -31.60 -11.96
CA ASN A 178 -6.70 -31.11 -11.17
C ASN A 178 -7.96 -31.84 -11.64
N TYR A 179 -8.56 -32.61 -10.76
CA TYR A 179 -9.69 -33.51 -11.05
C TYR A 179 -10.96 -32.80 -11.57
N SER A 180 -10.97 -31.47 -11.68
CA SER A 180 -12.12 -30.67 -12.12
C SER A 180 -12.39 -30.74 -13.62
N ASP A 181 -11.40 -31.05 -14.45
CA ASP A 181 -11.52 -30.89 -15.90
C ASP A 181 -11.95 -32.19 -16.62
N TYR A 182 -12.09 -33.29 -15.87
CA TYR A 182 -12.48 -34.60 -16.41
C TYR A 182 -13.99 -34.83 -16.44
N GLU A 183 -14.76 -34.11 -15.61
CA GLU A 183 -16.23 -34.25 -15.65
C GLU A 183 -16.83 -33.59 -16.89
N ALA A 184 -16.22 -32.53 -17.43
CA ALA A 184 -16.72 -31.85 -18.63
C ALA A 184 -16.56 -32.67 -19.92
N VAL A 185 -15.58 -33.59 -19.98
CA VAL A 185 -15.31 -34.39 -21.19
C VAL A 185 -16.17 -35.66 -21.22
N MET A 186 -16.55 -36.20 -20.05
CA MET A 186 -17.38 -37.41 -19.97
C MET A 186 -18.88 -37.13 -20.18
N ASP A 187 -19.34 -35.90 -19.93
CA ASP A 187 -20.75 -35.52 -20.07
C ASP A 187 -21.15 -35.14 -21.52
N THR A 188 -20.18 -35.05 -22.44
CA THR A 188 -20.43 -34.81 -23.88
C THR A 188 -20.44 -36.09 -24.74
N MET A 189 -20.28 -37.25 -24.10
CA MET A 189 -20.29 -38.57 -24.76
C MET A 189 -21.49 -39.45 -24.38
N THR A 190 -22.56 -38.89 -23.80
CA THR A 190 -23.84 -39.60 -23.59
C THR A 190 -24.89 -39.11 -24.56
#